data_AF-A0A392TZ37-F1
#
_entry.id   AF-A0A392TZ37-F1
#
_cell.length_a   1.000
_cell.length_b   1.000
_cell.length_c   1.000
_cell.angle_alpha   90.00
_cell.angle_beta   90.00
_cell.angle_gamma   90.00
#
_symmetry.space_group_name_H-M   'P 1'
#
loop_
_entity.id
_entity.type
_entity.pdbx_description
1 polymer ?
#
loop_
_entity_poly.entity_id
_entity_poly.type
_entity_poly.pdbx_seq_one_letter_code
_entity_poly.pdbx_strand_id
1 'polypeptide(L)' 'MEKLMSIDKGKETDFGVDENEVIRYRGRVYVPDVPELRKMILEEGHQSGLSIHPGVTKMYEDLKKLFWWP' A
#
# COMPACT_ATOMS: atom_id res chain seq x y z
N MET A 1 -21.72 -25.67 2.71
CA MET A 1 -21.75 -24.23 2.39
C MET A 1 -20.85 -23.58 3.43
N GLU A 2 -19.73 -22.94 3.13
CA GLU A 2 -19.49 -22.02 2.02
C GLU A 2 -18.09 -22.22 1.42
N LYS A 3 -17.97 -21.61 0.25
CA LYS A 3 -17.20 -22.02 -0.91
C LYS A 3 -15.72 -21.68 -0.75
N LEU A 4 -14.86 -22.66 -1.01
CA LEU A 4 -13.43 -22.47 -1.29
C LEU A 4 -13.30 -21.34 -2.31
N MET A 5 -12.76 -20.21 -1.88
CA MET A 5 -12.26 -19.18 -2.78
C MET A 5 -11.07 -19.78 -3.53
N SER A 6 -11.38 -20.45 -4.64
CA SER A 6 -10.42 -20.79 -5.67
C SER A 6 -9.83 -19.47 -6.17
N ILE A 7 -8.71 -19.07 -5.59
CA ILE A 7 -7.88 -18.01 -6.16
C ILE A 7 -7.27 -18.64 -7.41
N ASP A 8 -7.92 -18.36 -8.52
CA ASP A 8 -7.46 -18.70 -9.85
C ASP A 8 -6.04 -18.14 -9.99
N LYS A 9 -5.04 -19.04 -10.01
CA LYS A 9 -3.62 -18.73 -10.18
C LYS A 9 -3.36 -18.39 -11.67
N GLY A 10 -4.17 -17.51 -12.23
CA GLY A 10 -4.27 -17.24 -13.66
C GLY A 10 -3.99 -15.78 -13.96
N LYS A 11 -2.74 -15.47 -14.32
CA LYS A 11 -2.24 -14.15 -14.76
C LYS A 11 -2.52 -13.02 -13.74
N GLU A 12 -1.65 -12.87 -12.74
CA GLU A 12 -1.56 -11.60 -12.00
C GLU A 12 -1.24 -10.50 -13.01
N THR A 13 -2.24 -9.69 -13.35
CA THR A 13 -1.99 -8.39 -13.92
C THR A 13 -1.27 -7.57 -12.86
N ASP A 14 -0.26 -6.82 -13.28
CA ASP A 14 0.55 -5.98 -12.40
C ASP A 14 -0.31 -5.04 -11.54
N PHE A 15 -1.52 -4.69 -12.04
CA PHE A 15 -2.57 -3.95 -11.35
C PHE A 15 -3.78 -4.83 -11.02
N GLY A 16 -4.44 -4.55 -9.90
CA GLY A 16 -5.73 -5.11 -9.51
C GLY A 16 -6.53 -4.13 -8.64
N VAL A 17 -7.82 -4.39 -8.44
CA VAL A 17 -8.69 -3.64 -7.53
C VAL A 17 -9.17 -4.59 -6.44
N ASP A 18 -9.05 -4.19 -5.18
CA ASP A 18 -9.52 -5.00 -4.04
C ASP A 18 -11.00 -4.79 -3.71
N GLU A 19 -11.50 -5.51 -2.69
CA GLU A 19 -12.89 -5.44 -2.24
C GLU A 19 -13.32 -4.05 -1.73
N ASN A 20 -12.36 -3.18 -1.41
CA ASN A 20 -12.59 -1.81 -0.96
C ASN A 20 -12.45 -0.81 -2.12
N GLU A 21 -12.47 -1.28 -3.37
CA GLU A 21 -12.28 -0.47 -4.57
C GLU A 21 -10.90 0.23 -4.63
N VAL A 22 -9.91 -0.29 -3.90
CA VAL A 22 -8.55 0.27 -3.88
C VAL A 22 -7.71 -0.36 -4.99
N ILE A 23 -7.07 0.48 -5.79
CA ILE A 23 -6.11 0.05 -6.81
C ILE A 23 -4.83 -0.44 -6.13
N ARG A 24 -4.37 -1.63 -6.50
CA ARG A 24 -3.12 -2.23 -6.03
C ARG A 24 -2.20 -2.57 -7.19
N TYR A 25 -0.91 -2.27 -7.03
CA TYR A 25 0.16 -2.70 -7.92
C TYR A 25 1.04 -3.75 -7.21
N ARG A 26 1.06 -4.98 -7.71
CA ARG A 26 1.78 -6.12 -7.09
C ARG A 26 1.50 -6.25 -5.57
N GLY A 27 0.24 -6.18 -5.20
CA GLY A 27 -0.24 -6.27 -3.81
C GLY A 27 -0.12 -4.99 -2.96
N ARG A 28 0.57 -3.95 -3.45
CA ARG A 28 0.74 -2.66 -2.75
C ARG A 28 -0.30 -1.64 -3.19
N VAL A 29 -0.77 -0.80 -2.27
CA VAL A 29 -1.72 0.29 -2.57
C VAL A 29 -1.07 1.26 -3.56
N TYR A 30 -1.71 1.48 -4.69
CA TYR A 30 -1.26 2.44 -5.69
C TYR A 30 -1.56 3.85 -5.20
N VAL A 31 -0.53 4.69 -5.15
CA VAL A 31 -0.65 6.12 -4.83
C VAL A 31 -0.49 6.89 -6.14
N PRO A 32 -1.51 7.65 -6.59
CA PRO A 32 -1.42 8.43 -7.81
C PRO A 32 -0.36 9.55 -7.67
N ASP A 33 0.05 10.11 -8.80
CA ASP A 33 1.06 11.18 -8.87
C ASP A 33 0.48 12.54 -8.43
N VAL A 34 0.09 12.60 -7.16
CA VAL A 34 -0.44 13.76 -6.47
C VAL A 34 0.50 14.04 -5.29
N PRO A 35 1.36 15.08 -5.37
CA PRO A 35 2.35 15.39 -4.35
C PRO A 35 1.76 15.51 -2.94
N GLU A 36 0.55 16.08 -2.83
CA GLU A 36 -0.16 16.28 -1.58
C GLU A 36 -0.55 14.97 -0.92
N LEU A 37 -0.99 13.96 -1.69
CA LEU A 37 -1.32 12.63 -1.16
C LEU A 37 -0.07 11.93 -0.61
N ARG A 38 1.04 11.99 -1.36
CA ARG A 38 2.32 11.41 -0.90
C ARG A 38 2.81 12.10 0.37
N LYS A 39 2.67 13.42 0.45
CA LYS A 39 3.02 14.20 1.63
C LYS A 39 2.17 13.77 2.85
N MET A 40 0.85 13.67 2.69
CA MET A 40 -0.04 13.23 3.78
C MET A 40 0.30 11.83 4.29
N ILE A 41 0.64 10.88 3.41
CA ILE A 41 1.05 9.52 3.82
C ILE A 41 2.34 9.55 4.65
N LEU A 42 3.32 10.36 4.24
CA LEU A 42 4.58 10.50 4.97
C LEU A 42 4.40 11.21 6.31
N GLU A 43 3.57 12.26 6.37
CA GLU A 43 3.26 13.00 7.59
C GLU A 43 2.53 12.12 8.60
N GLU A 44 1.51 11.36 8.17
CA GLU A 44 0.79 10.41 9.02
C GLU A 44 1.73 9.31 9.56
N GLY A 45 2.60 8.75 8.69
CA GLY A 45 3.59 7.76 9.12
C GLY A 45 4.58 8.30 10.15
N HIS A 46 4.96 9.58 10.04
CA HIS A 46 5.87 10.23 10.98
C HIS A 46 5.20 10.59 12.31
N GLN A 47 3.96 11.06 12.26
CA GLN A 47 3.18 11.51 13.42
C GLN A 47 2.49 10.38 14.17
N SER A 48 2.42 9.17 13.59
CA SER A 48 1.81 8.01 14.25
C SER A 48 2.47 7.74 15.60
N GLY A 49 1.67 7.71 16.67
CA GLY A 49 2.10 7.36 18.03
C GLY A 49 2.62 5.92 18.18
N LEU A 50 2.51 5.11 17.12
CA LEU A 50 3.10 3.76 17.00
C LEU A 50 4.57 3.80 16.54
N SER A 51 5.08 4.98 16.20
CA SER A 51 6.46 5.23 15.84
C SER A 51 7.34 5.18 17.09
N ILE A 52 7.97 4.03 17.36
CA ILE A 52 9.10 3.94 18.31
C ILE A 52 10.31 4.56 17.63
N HIS A 53 10.31 5.90 17.52
CA HIS A 53 11.20 6.74 16.69
C HIS A 53 12.17 5.97 15.77
N PRO A 54 11.65 5.25 14.75
CA PRO A 54 12.49 4.77 13.68
C PRO A 54 12.96 6.02 12.94
N GLY A 55 14.26 6.11 12.61
CA GLY A 55 14.72 7.17 11.73
C GLY A 55 13.88 7.22 10.45
N VAL A 56 13.82 8.39 9.80
CA VAL A 56 13.03 8.63 8.57
C VAL A 56 13.23 7.54 7.50
N THR A 57 14.43 6.96 7.41
CA THR A 57 14.76 5.84 6.53
C THR A 57 13.90 4.60 6.79
N LYS A 58 13.77 4.18 8.05
CA LYS A 58 13.05 2.96 8.42
C LYS A 58 11.55 3.11 8.19
N MET A 59 11.00 4.28 8.52
CA MET A 59 9.61 4.63 8.22
C MET A 59 9.35 4.57 6.71
N TYR A 60 10.22 5.16 5.90
CA TYR A 60 10.08 5.13 4.44
C TYR A 60 10.14 3.71 3.87
N GLU A 61 11.06 2.88 4.36
CA GLU A 61 11.15 1.46 3.98
C GLU A 61 9.90 0.68 4.32
N ASP A 62 9.28 0.94 5.47
CA ASP A 62 8.06 0.26 5.88
C ASP A 62 6.85 0.73 5.06
N LEU A 63 6.73 2.03 4.78
CA LEU A 63 5.70 2.56 3.87
C LEU A 63 5.83 1.96 2.46
N LYS A 64 7.05 1.79 1.93
CA LYS A 64 7.29 1.17 0.61
C LYS A 64 6.86 -0.30 0.49
N LYS A 65 6.67 -0.99 1.61
CA LYS A 65 6.12 -2.35 1.63
C LYS A 65 4.60 -2.36 1.42
N LEU A 66 3.93 -1.28 1.80
CA LEU A 66 2.47 -1.15 1.76
C LEU A 66 2.00 -0.35 0.54
N PHE A 67 2.74 0.67 0.17
CA PHE A 67 2.39 1.61 -0.90
C PHE A 67 3.34 1.49 -2.08
N TRP A 68 2.81 1.80 -3.26
CA TRP A 68 3.56 1.91 -4.51
C TRP A 68 3.22 3.21 -5.21
N TRP A 69 4.23 3.90 -5.72
CA TRP A 69 4.11 5.03 -6.63
C TRP A 69 5.29 4.98 -7.63
N PRO A 70 5.13 5.54 -8.84
CA PRO A 70 6.20 5.61 -9.84
C PRO A 70 7.32 6.56 -9.44
#